data_AF-A0A954KS64-F1
#
_entry.id   AF-A0A954KS64-F1
#
_cell.length_a   1.000
_cell.length_b   1.000
_cell.length_c   1.000
_cell.angle_alpha   90.00
_cell.angle_beta   90.00
_cell.angle_gamma   90.00
#
_symmetry.space_group_name_H-M   'P 1'
#
loop_
_entity.id
_entity.type
_entity.pdbx_description
1 polymer ?
#
loop_
_entity_poly.entity_id
_entity_poly.type
_entity_poly.pdbx_seq_one_letter_code
_entity_poly.pdbx_strand_id
1 'polypeptide(L)'
;MMKRFSLTYGMLTLFFATLVSVAPLSAENKEVSLPVALEGNCAVCLFNGGAAVKGSEKFAVEYDGLRYLFPDTSTKNKFAENPERFAPVLNGDCTVCYKNGGHRPAGKVEHSLVHNNRLFLFPSEGVLKAFKENPEEFENVDLAYNGNCAICLKEGGAENPGTAEFTARYKGMRYQFPNTALLEKFKENPAQYAVVDETDTETEKPSNKSAKTVSIKGRSACAGCEFRVRPTLNPEELGLAVVVSDTEIYIIENAHKEYTQIYDDRFDSIKLAVKGKVLKKEGRYTWVKPEKITVAQ
;
A
#
# COMPACT_ATOMS: atom_id res chain seq x y z
N MET A 1 92.98 -22.39 30.59
CA MET A 1 93.23 -21.95 31.98
C MET A 1 92.49 -20.64 32.20
N MET A 2 91.78 -20.50 33.32
CA MET A 2 90.85 -19.41 33.65
C MET A 2 91.41 -18.00 33.43
N LYS A 3 90.54 -17.03 33.06
CA LYS A 3 90.06 -15.94 33.96
C LYS A 3 89.31 -14.82 33.22
N ARG A 4 88.14 -14.48 33.79
CA ARG A 4 87.60 -13.14 34.15
C ARG A 4 87.37 -12.11 33.03
N PHE A 5 86.10 -11.82 32.72
CA PHE A 5 85.27 -10.72 33.26
C PHE A 5 85.82 -9.30 32.96
N SER A 6 85.17 -8.59 32.05
CA SER A 6 84.74 -7.21 32.29
C SER A 6 83.54 -6.82 31.42
N LEU A 7 82.60 -6.20 32.11
CA LEU A 7 81.26 -5.80 31.76
C LEU A 7 81.30 -4.42 31.11
N THR A 8 80.65 -4.19 29.97
CA THR A 8 80.24 -2.85 29.55
C THR A 8 78.75 -2.88 29.20
N TYR A 9 77.99 -2.21 30.07
CA TYR A 9 76.55 -1.97 29.97
C TYR A 9 76.29 -0.88 28.91
N GLY A 10 75.39 -1.14 27.97
CA GLY A 10 74.97 -0.18 26.95
C GLY A 10 73.46 -0.23 26.70
N MET A 11 72.72 0.42 27.60
CA MET A 11 71.45 1.12 27.34
C MET A 11 70.39 0.40 26.47
N LEU A 12 69.55 -0.43 27.11
CA LEU A 12 68.34 -1.00 26.51
C LEU A 12 67.18 0.01 26.66
N THR A 13 66.86 0.74 25.59
CA THR A 13 65.68 1.61 25.52
C THR A 13 64.43 0.77 25.31
N LEU A 14 63.59 0.64 26.35
CA LEU A 14 62.29 0.00 26.26
C LEU A 14 61.31 0.91 25.50
N PHE A 15 61.04 0.60 24.23
CA PHE A 15 59.92 1.17 23.48
C PHE A 15 58.62 0.48 23.95
N PHE A 16 57.86 1.16 24.81
CA PHE A 16 56.51 0.74 25.19
C PHE A 16 55.55 1.09 24.03
N ALA A 17 55.31 0.13 23.13
CA ALA A 17 54.31 0.27 22.08
C ALA A 17 52.91 0.16 22.69
N THR A 18 52.22 1.29 22.85
CA THR A 18 50.82 1.31 23.28
C THR A 18 49.93 0.81 22.13
N LEU A 19 49.45 -0.43 22.24
CA LEU A 19 48.39 -0.97 21.41
C LEU A 19 47.08 -0.23 21.71
N VAL A 20 46.74 0.74 20.88
CA VAL A 20 45.40 1.35 20.88
C VAL A 20 44.45 0.37 20.21
N SER A 21 43.64 -0.33 21.01
CA SER A 21 42.59 -1.21 20.50
C SER A 21 41.44 -0.36 19.97
N VAL A 22 41.42 -0.15 18.65
CA VAL A 22 40.27 0.48 17.98
C VAL A 22 39.16 -0.58 17.90
N ALA A 23 38.16 -0.47 18.77
CA ALA A 23 36.98 -1.32 18.68
C ALA A 23 36.22 -0.97 17.39
N PRO A 24 35.88 -1.95 16.53
CA PRO A 24 35.08 -1.67 15.35
C PRO A 24 33.69 -1.20 15.78
N LEU A 25 33.30 -0.01 15.32
CA LEU A 25 31.95 0.50 15.42
C LEU A 25 31.06 -0.38 14.54
N SER A 26 30.45 -1.42 15.11
CA SER A 26 29.46 -2.23 14.40
C SER A 26 28.24 -1.36 14.14
N ALA A 27 28.10 -0.91 12.89
CA ALA A 27 26.86 -0.32 12.42
C ALA A 27 25.79 -1.42 12.50
N GLU A 28 24.85 -1.24 13.42
CA GLU A 28 23.67 -2.09 13.56
C GLU A 28 22.83 -1.90 12.29
N ASN A 29 23.07 -2.74 11.28
CA ASN A 29 22.26 -2.79 10.08
C ASN A 29 20.89 -3.30 10.51
N LYS A 30 19.97 -2.39 10.80
CA LYS A 30 18.60 -2.69 11.18
C LYS A 30 17.94 -3.35 9.97
N GLU A 31 17.97 -4.68 9.91
CA GLU A 31 17.30 -5.42 8.85
C GLU A 31 15.83 -4.98 8.84
N VAL A 32 15.43 -4.33 7.75
CA VAL A 32 14.05 -3.88 7.57
C VAL A 32 13.22 -5.11 7.28
N SER A 33 12.53 -5.62 8.30
CA SER A 33 11.62 -6.74 8.15
C SER A 33 10.47 -6.35 7.22
N LEU A 34 10.19 -7.16 6.19
CA LEU A 34 9.05 -6.94 5.28
C LEU A 34 7.72 -6.83 6.04
N PRO A 35 6.73 -6.07 5.55
CA PRO A 35 5.42 -6.01 6.18
C PRO A 35 4.74 -7.38 6.23
N VAL A 36 3.99 -7.63 7.30
CA VAL A 36 3.23 -8.88 7.48
C VAL A 36 1.94 -8.80 6.69
N ALA A 37 1.72 -9.75 5.78
CA ALA A 37 0.50 -9.86 4.99
C ALA A 37 -0.71 -10.26 5.85
N LEU A 38 -1.91 -9.81 5.45
CA LEU A 38 -3.19 -10.31 5.96
C LEU A 38 -3.33 -10.23 7.48
N GLU A 39 -2.68 -9.24 8.11
CA GLU A 39 -2.64 -9.09 9.57
C GLU A 39 -2.10 -10.36 10.28
N GLY A 40 -1.26 -11.13 9.60
CA GLY A 40 -0.70 -12.40 10.09
C GLY A 40 -1.64 -13.60 9.93
N ASN A 41 -2.74 -13.46 9.19
CA ASN A 41 -3.63 -14.58 8.89
C ASN A 41 -3.15 -15.38 7.67
N CYS A 42 -3.44 -16.68 7.70
CA CYS A 42 -3.05 -17.66 6.70
C CYS A 42 -3.79 -17.46 5.37
N ALA A 43 -3.06 -17.09 4.32
CA ALA A 43 -3.60 -16.90 2.96
C ALA A 43 -4.28 -18.16 2.40
N VAL A 44 -3.65 -19.33 2.57
CA VAL A 44 -4.20 -20.63 2.12
C VAL A 44 -5.50 -20.96 2.85
N CYS A 45 -5.59 -20.61 4.13
CA CYS A 45 -6.76 -20.89 4.97
C CYS A 45 -7.94 -20.01 4.55
N LEU A 46 -7.69 -18.71 4.34
CA LEU A 46 -8.68 -17.77 3.81
C LEU A 46 -9.15 -18.18 2.41
N PHE A 47 -8.22 -18.55 1.52
CA PHE A 47 -8.54 -19.00 0.17
C PHE A 47 -9.44 -20.23 0.14
N ASN A 48 -9.27 -21.17 1.08
CA ASN A 48 -10.09 -22.38 1.15
C ASN A 48 -11.45 -22.16 1.84
N GLY A 49 -11.88 -20.91 2.06
CA GLY A 49 -13.14 -20.57 2.70
C GLY A 49 -13.16 -20.83 4.21
N GLY A 50 -11.99 -21.02 4.83
CA GLY A 50 -11.85 -21.15 6.27
C GLY A 50 -11.98 -19.81 6.99
N ALA A 51 -12.22 -19.87 8.30
CA ALA A 51 -12.10 -18.69 9.18
C ALA A 51 -10.69 -18.09 9.12
N ALA A 52 -10.54 -16.85 9.58
CA ALA A 52 -9.24 -16.22 9.76
C ALA A 52 -8.40 -17.05 10.77
N VAL A 53 -7.40 -17.77 10.26
CA VAL A 53 -6.46 -18.56 11.08
C VAL A 53 -5.15 -17.81 11.19
N LYS A 54 -4.72 -17.47 12.41
CA LYS A 54 -3.43 -16.83 12.65
C LYS A 54 -2.28 -17.77 12.34
N GLY A 55 -1.31 -17.26 11.61
CA GLY A 55 -0.04 -17.93 11.38
C GLY A 55 0.97 -17.66 12.48
N SER A 56 2.16 -18.25 12.31
CA SER A 56 3.30 -18.09 13.20
C SER A 56 4.52 -17.63 12.41
N GLU A 57 5.36 -16.79 13.02
CA GLU A 57 6.66 -16.39 12.46
C GLU A 57 7.58 -17.59 12.18
N LYS A 58 7.36 -18.73 12.86
CA LYS A 58 8.07 -19.99 12.58
C LYS A 58 7.76 -20.57 11.19
N PHE A 59 6.61 -20.22 10.63
CA PHE A 59 6.13 -20.73 9.35
C PHE A 59 5.84 -19.54 8.44
N ALA A 60 6.88 -18.80 8.09
CA ALA A 60 6.82 -17.65 7.19
C ALA A 60 7.26 -17.99 5.75
N VAL A 61 6.67 -17.30 4.78
CA VAL A 61 7.13 -17.25 3.39
C VAL A 61 7.13 -15.79 2.94
N GLU A 62 8.22 -15.33 2.34
CA GLU A 62 8.30 -14.02 1.70
C GLU A 62 7.88 -14.13 0.24
N TYR A 63 6.97 -13.26 -0.18
CA TYR A 63 6.46 -13.24 -1.55
C TYR A 63 5.97 -11.83 -1.91
N ASP A 64 6.41 -11.34 -3.07
CA ASP A 64 6.03 -10.03 -3.64
C ASP A 64 6.09 -8.85 -2.63
N GLY A 65 7.19 -8.79 -1.87
CA GLY A 65 7.45 -7.73 -0.89
C GLY A 65 6.69 -7.86 0.44
N LEU A 66 6.01 -8.98 0.67
CA LEU A 66 5.28 -9.25 1.91
C LEU A 66 5.74 -10.54 2.57
N ARG A 67 5.55 -10.61 3.89
CA ARG A 67 5.75 -11.83 4.69
C ARG A 67 4.41 -12.46 5.04
N TYR A 68 4.17 -13.68 4.55
CA TYR A 68 2.98 -14.48 4.82
C TYR A 68 3.24 -15.47 5.95
N LEU A 69 2.31 -15.57 6.90
CA LEU A 69 2.42 -16.44 8.07
C LEU A 69 1.42 -17.60 7.99
N PHE A 70 1.85 -18.79 8.39
CA PHE A 70 1.06 -20.02 8.33
C PHE A 70 0.97 -20.72 9.69
N PRO A 71 -0.08 -21.51 9.95
CA PRO A 71 -0.25 -22.20 11.23
C PRO A 71 0.70 -23.39 11.39
N ASP A 72 1.11 -24.00 10.27
CA ASP A 72 1.94 -25.20 10.23
C ASP A 72 2.77 -25.30 8.94
N THR A 73 3.73 -26.24 8.94
CA THR A 73 4.61 -26.53 7.79
C THR A 73 3.84 -26.98 6.54
N SER A 74 2.74 -27.73 6.69
CA SER A 74 1.99 -28.23 5.53
C SER A 74 1.35 -27.07 4.75
N THR A 75 0.76 -26.14 5.47
CA THR A 75 0.08 -24.97 4.91
C THR A 75 1.09 -23.97 4.33
N LYS A 76 2.24 -23.80 5.00
CA LYS A 76 3.38 -23.05 4.46
C LYS A 76 3.84 -23.61 3.11
N ASN A 77 4.03 -24.92 3.03
CA ASN A 77 4.51 -25.56 1.80
C ASN A 77 3.52 -25.41 0.65
N LYS A 78 2.21 -25.55 0.91
CA LYS A 78 1.17 -25.27 -0.11
C LYS A 78 1.29 -23.86 -0.69
N PHE A 79 1.53 -22.85 0.15
CA PHE A 79 1.74 -21.49 -0.33
C PHE A 79 3.05 -21.36 -1.11
N ALA A 80 4.15 -21.91 -0.61
CA ALA A 80 5.46 -21.81 -1.25
C ALA A 80 5.51 -22.48 -2.64
N GLU A 81 4.74 -23.56 -2.84
CA GLU A 81 4.63 -24.26 -4.12
C GLU A 81 3.86 -23.46 -5.18
N ASN A 82 2.85 -22.68 -4.77
CA ASN A 82 2.04 -21.89 -5.71
C ASN A 82 1.52 -20.61 -5.05
N PRO A 83 2.41 -19.63 -4.79
CA PRO A 83 2.02 -18.41 -4.08
C PRO A 83 1.03 -17.58 -4.91
N GLU A 84 1.11 -17.63 -6.24
CA GLU A 84 0.23 -16.89 -7.15
C GLU A 84 -1.25 -17.23 -7.01
N ARG A 85 -1.55 -18.48 -6.61
CA ARG A 85 -2.91 -18.95 -6.37
C ARG A 85 -3.49 -18.41 -5.07
N PHE A 86 -2.67 -18.32 -4.03
CA PHE A 86 -3.13 -18.05 -2.66
C PHE A 86 -2.92 -16.61 -2.22
N ALA A 87 -1.93 -15.92 -2.79
CA ALA A 87 -1.68 -14.51 -2.51
C ALA A 87 -2.87 -13.67 -2.99
N PRO A 88 -3.32 -12.70 -2.16
CA PRO A 88 -4.41 -11.82 -2.54
C PRO A 88 -4.04 -10.92 -3.72
N VAL A 89 -5.06 -10.57 -4.51
CA VAL A 89 -4.96 -9.58 -5.58
C VAL A 89 -4.50 -8.25 -5.02
N LEU A 90 -3.64 -7.53 -5.77
CA LEU A 90 -2.99 -6.30 -5.31
C LEU A 90 -2.34 -6.44 -3.93
N ASN A 91 -1.77 -7.60 -3.59
CA ASN A 91 -1.16 -7.83 -2.28
C ASN A 91 -2.12 -7.63 -1.08
N GLY A 92 -3.44 -7.71 -1.32
CA GLY A 92 -4.47 -7.51 -0.30
C GLY A 92 -5.09 -6.13 -0.30
N ASP A 93 -4.71 -5.27 -1.24
CA ASP A 93 -5.31 -3.95 -1.39
C ASP A 93 -6.62 -4.00 -2.17
N CYS A 94 -7.47 -3.03 -1.89
CA CYS A 94 -8.80 -2.91 -2.44
C CYS A 94 -8.81 -2.65 -3.96
N THR A 95 -9.26 -3.63 -4.75
CA THR A 95 -9.37 -3.50 -6.21
C THR A 95 -10.40 -2.44 -6.66
N VAL A 96 -11.52 -2.34 -5.96
CA VAL A 96 -12.55 -1.31 -6.22
C VAL A 96 -11.98 0.10 -5.99
N CYS A 97 -11.22 0.26 -4.91
CA CYS A 97 -10.60 1.53 -4.54
C CYS A 97 -9.51 1.91 -5.54
N TYR A 98 -8.73 0.94 -5.99
CA TYR A 98 -7.71 1.16 -7.00
C TYR A 98 -8.33 1.57 -8.34
N LYS A 99 -9.38 0.87 -8.81
CA LYS A 99 -10.09 1.21 -10.05
C LYS A 99 -10.71 2.60 -10.03
N ASN A 100 -11.42 2.93 -8.94
CA ASN A 100 -12.23 4.14 -8.88
C ASN A 100 -11.43 5.36 -8.45
N GLY A 101 -10.48 5.18 -7.54
CA GLY A 101 -9.73 6.24 -6.90
C GLY A 101 -8.22 6.26 -7.15
N GLY A 102 -7.64 5.24 -7.79
CA GLY A 102 -6.20 5.16 -8.06
C GLY A 102 -5.33 4.86 -6.84
N HIS A 103 -5.93 4.46 -5.71
CA HIS A 103 -5.23 4.22 -4.46
C HIS A 103 -5.49 2.81 -3.92
N ARG A 104 -4.59 2.35 -3.04
CA ARG A 104 -4.52 0.96 -2.61
C ARG A 104 -4.60 0.81 -1.09
N PRO A 105 -5.75 1.10 -0.48
CA PRO A 105 -5.93 0.85 0.94
C PRO A 105 -5.99 -0.66 1.17
N ALA A 106 -5.29 -1.13 2.20
CA ALA A 106 -5.35 -2.52 2.60
C ALA A 106 -6.80 -2.93 2.92
N GLY A 107 -7.23 -4.08 2.39
CA GLY A 107 -8.47 -4.70 2.78
C GLY A 107 -8.34 -5.46 4.11
N LYS A 108 -9.47 -5.93 4.64
CA LYS A 108 -9.53 -6.68 5.89
C LYS A 108 -9.94 -8.12 5.65
N VAL A 109 -9.44 -9.03 6.50
CA VAL A 109 -9.69 -10.47 6.34
C VAL A 109 -11.16 -10.84 6.48
N GLU A 110 -11.92 -10.11 7.30
CA GLU A 110 -13.37 -10.27 7.46
C GLU A 110 -14.18 -9.88 6.22
N HIS A 111 -13.61 -9.06 5.33
CA HIS A 111 -14.21 -8.66 4.06
C HIS A 111 -13.43 -9.25 2.89
N SER A 112 -13.04 -10.51 3.02
CA SER A 112 -12.39 -11.26 1.94
C SER A 112 -13.41 -12.00 1.06
N LEU A 113 -13.03 -12.22 -0.20
CA LEU A 113 -13.83 -12.96 -1.17
C LEU A 113 -12.91 -13.75 -2.09
N VAL A 114 -13.23 -15.02 -2.30
CA VAL A 114 -12.64 -15.78 -3.40
C VAL A 114 -13.56 -15.66 -4.61
N HIS A 115 -13.03 -15.11 -5.69
CA HIS A 115 -13.73 -14.93 -6.97
C HIS A 115 -12.82 -15.37 -8.10
N ASN A 116 -13.32 -16.16 -9.06
CA ASN A 116 -12.53 -16.68 -10.18
C ASN A 116 -11.16 -17.27 -9.76
N ASN A 117 -11.17 -18.07 -8.68
CA ASN A 117 -10.00 -18.74 -8.11
C ASN A 117 -8.89 -17.76 -7.66
N ARG A 118 -9.27 -16.54 -7.24
CA ARG A 118 -8.37 -15.49 -6.74
C ARG A 118 -8.95 -14.89 -5.46
N LEU A 119 -8.08 -14.54 -4.52
CA LEU A 119 -8.44 -13.97 -3.22
C LEU A 119 -8.44 -12.43 -3.29
N PHE A 120 -9.55 -11.81 -2.92
CA PHE A 120 -9.73 -10.36 -2.85
C PHE A 120 -10.00 -9.95 -1.40
N LEU A 121 -9.56 -8.75 -1.01
CA LEU A 121 -9.84 -8.15 0.29
C LEU A 121 -10.36 -6.73 0.09
N PHE A 122 -11.29 -6.32 0.96
CA PHE A 122 -11.90 -5.00 0.91
C PHE A 122 -11.87 -4.32 2.29
N PRO A 123 -11.85 -2.98 2.37
CA PRO A 123 -11.74 -2.27 3.64
C PRO A 123 -13.05 -2.28 4.44
N SER A 124 -14.19 -2.56 3.80
CA SER A 124 -15.51 -2.62 4.41
C SER A 124 -16.49 -3.51 3.64
N GLU A 125 -17.59 -3.89 4.29
CA GLU A 125 -18.68 -4.67 3.68
C GLU A 125 -19.33 -3.95 2.49
N GLY A 126 -19.48 -2.62 2.56
CA GLY A 126 -20.03 -1.83 1.45
C GLY A 126 -19.18 -1.91 0.18
N VAL A 127 -17.85 -1.92 0.32
CA VAL A 127 -16.93 -2.05 -0.82
C VAL A 127 -16.90 -3.49 -1.35
N LEU A 128 -16.97 -4.49 -0.47
CA LEU A 128 -17.15 -5.88 -0.86
C LEU A 128 -18.45 -6.07 -1.66
N LYS A 129 -19.55 -5.43 -1.24
CA LYS A 129 -20.81 -5.46 -1.97
C LYS A 129 -20.68 -4.83 -3.35
N ALA A 130 -20.03 -3.67 -3.47
CA ALA A 130 -19.76 -3.03 -4.76
C ALA A 130 -18.97 -3.94 -5.72
N PHE A 131 -17.97 -4.68 -5.22
CA PHE A 131 -17.26 -5.68 -6.03
C PHE A 131 -18.20 -6.79 -6.50
N LYS A 132 -19.04 -7.34 -5.61
CA LYS A 132 -19.98 -8.43 -5.94
C LYS A 132 -21.02 -8.03 -6.98
N GLU A 133 -21.41 -6.75 -7.03
CA GLU A 133 -22.38 -6.24 -8.00
C GLU A 133 -21.82 -6.18 -9.43
N ASN A 134 -20.54 -5.80 -9.59
CA ASN A 134 -19.89 -5.66 -10.92
C ASN A 134 -18.46 -6.21 -10.93
N PRO A 135 -18.24 -7.52 -10.71
CA PRO A 135 -16.89 -8.08 -10.51
C PRO A 135 -15.97 -7.89 -11.70
N GLU A 136 -16.49 -7.94 -12.93
CA GLU A 136 -15.73 -7.78 -14.18
C GLU A 136 -15.01 -6.43 -14.27
N GLU A 137 -15.54 -5.38 -13.63
CA GLU A 137 -14.90 -4.05 -13.61
C GLU A 137 -13.65 -3.99 -12.74
N PHE A 138 -13.55 -4.89 -11.76
CA PHE A 138 -12.59 -4.82 -10.67
C PHE A 138 -11.64 -6.01 -10.60
N GLU A 139 -11.99 -7.16 -11.16
CA GLU A 139 -11.23 -8.40 -10.98
C GLU A 139 -9.85 -8.35 -11.65
N ASN A 140 -9.68 -7.62 -12.75
CA ASN A 140 -8.44 -7.58 -13.53
C ASN A 140 -7.69 -6.25 -13.44
N VAL A 141 -7.98 -5.45 -12.41
CA VAL A 141 -7.31 -4.15 -12.22
C VAL A 141 -5.84 -4.28 -11.89
N ASP A 142 -5.42 -5.44 -11.38
CA ASP A 142 -4.02 -5.78 -11.14
C ASP A 142 -3.27 -6.17 -12.41
N LEU A 143 -3.93 -6.25 -13.58
CA LEU A 143 -3.26 -6.54 -14.85
C LEU A 143 -2.69 -5.25 -15.43
N ALA A 144 -1.37 -5.07 -15.27
CA ALA A 144 -0.66 -3.90 -15.75
C ALA A 144 -0.81 -3.75 -17.28
N TYR A 145 -0.95 -2.50 -17.74
CA TYR A 145 -1.03 -2.13 -19.16
C TYR A 145 -2.08 -2.91 -19.96
N ASN A 146 -3.16 -3.35 -19.31
CA ASN A 146 -4.20 -4.20 -19.89
C ASN A 146 -3.63 -5.49 -20.52
N GLY A 147 -2.55 -6.03 -19.95
CA GLY A 147 -1.90 -7.27 -20.40
C GLY A 147 -0.84 -7.07 -21.48
N ASN A 148 -0.60 -5.82 -21.91
CA ASN A 148 0.50 -5.53 -22.82
C ASN A 148 1.86 -5.59 -22.10
N CYS A 149 2.86 -6.04 -22.85
CA CYS A 149 4.25 -6.08 -22.44
C CYS A 149 4.77 -4.70 -21.99
N ALA A 150 5.08 -4.57 -20.70
CA ALA A 150 5.58 -3.33 -20.11
C ALA A 150 6.89 -2.83 -20.76
N ILE A 151 7.82 -3.75 -21.05
CA ILE A 151 9.10 -3.42 -21.71
C ILE A 151 8.84 -2.90 -23.13
N CYS A 152 7.97 -3.56 -23.88
CA CYS A 152 7.67 -3.25 -25.27
C CYS A 152 7.06 -1.84 -25.39
N LEU A 153 6.15 -1.50 -24.48
CA LEU A 153 5.58 -0.16 -24.39
C LEU A 153 6.63 0.90 -24.05
N LYS A 154 7.57 0.61 -23.14
CA LYS A 154 8.60 1.55 -22.69
C LYS A 154 9.75 1.74 -23.69
N GLU A 155 10.14 0.69 -24.42
CA GLU A 155 11.33 0.70 -25.29
C GLU A 155 11.02 0.82 -26.79
N GLY A 156 9.78 0.52 -27.21
CA GLY A 156 9.41 0.54 -28.63
C GLY A 156 8.04 1.15 -28.94
N GLY A 157 7.21 1.43 -27.92
CA GLY A 157 5.90 2.09 -28.06
C GLY A 157 4.80 1.27 -28.74
N ALA A 158 5.08 0.06 -29.21
CA ALA A 158 4.10 -0.80 -29.86
C ALA A 158 3.37 -1.71 -28.86
N GLU A 159 2.07 -1.92 -29.08
CA GLU A 159 1.32 -2.96 -28.39
C GLU A 159 1.91 -4.33 -28.72
N ASN A 160 2.15 -5.11 -27.67
CA ASN A 160 2.61 -6.48 -27.79
C ASN A 160 2.00 -7.25 -26.62
N PRO A 161 0.82 -7.85 -26.82
CA PRO A 161 0.10 -8.55 -25.76
C PRO A 161 0.94 -9.67 -25.17
N GLY A 162 1.01 -9.73 -23.85
CA GLY A 162 1.60 -10.86 -23.17
C GLY A 162 0.64 -12.03 -23.03
N THR A 163 1.13 -13.12 -22.45
CA THR A 163 0.31 -14.31 -22.13
C THR A 163 0.31 -14.58 -20.64
N ALA A 164 -0.68 -15.34 -20.17
CA ALA A 164 -0.72 -15.78 -18.78
C ALA A 164 0.48 -16.67 -18.41
N GLU A 165 1.04 -17.42 -19.38
CA GLU A 165 2.21 -18.27 -19.19
C GLU A 165 3.45 -17.48 -18.80
N PHE A 166 3.64 -16.29 -19.38
CA PHE A 166 4.77 -15.42 -19.09
C PHE A 166 4.35 -14.22 -18.22
N THR A 167 3.86 -14.51 -17.02
CA THR A 167 3.46 -13.48 -16.04
C THR A 167 4.54 -13.29 -14.97
N ALA A 168 4.86 -12.04 -14.62
CA ALA A 168 5.57 -11.68 -13.40
C ALA A 168 4.64 -10.93 -12.44
N ARG A 169 4.95 -11.02 -11.14
CA ARG A 169 4.37 -10.13 -10.12
C ARG A 169 5.39 -9.12 -9.62
N TYR A 170 4.94 -7.90 -9.42
CA TYR A 170 5.73 -6.87 -8.77
C TYR A 170 4.81 -5.85 -8.09
N LYS A 171 4.97 -5.71 -6.77
CA LYS A 171 4.18 -4.82 -5.90
C LYS A 171 2.67 -5.08 -6.04
N GLY A 172 2.24 -6.33 -6.12
CA GLY A 172 0.84 -6.74 -6.23
C GLY A 172 0.25 -6.67 -7.65
N MET A 173 0.98 -6.11 -8.62
CA MET A 173 0.56 -6.04 -10.02
C MET A 173 1.06 -7.25 -10.81
N ARG A 174 0.27 -7.72 -11.77
CA ARG A 174 0.62 -8.74 -12.77
C ARG A 174 1.09 -8.07 -14.06
N TYR A 175 2.23 -8.50 -14.56
CA TYR A 175 2.82 -8.05 -15.82
C TYR A 175 2.95 -9.25 -16.76
N GLN A 176 2.37 -9.17 -17.95
CA GLN A 176 2.40 -10.24 -18.94
C GLN A 176 3.37 -9.92 -20.07
N PHE A 177 4.06 -10.96 -20.55
CA PHE A 177 5.05 -10.85 -21.62
C PHE A 177 4.73 -11.84 -22.73
N PRO A 178 5.16 -11.59 -23.98
CA PRO A 178 4.88 -12.49 -25.10
C PRO A 178 5.83 -13.69 -25.13
N ASN A 179 6.93 -13.66 -24.36
CA ASN A 179 7.91 -14.73 -24.29
C ASN A 179 8.77 -14.64 -23.01
N THR A 180 9.48 -15.73 -22.71
CA THR A 180 10.39 -15.87 -21.56
C THR A 180 11.50 -14.82 -21.53
N ALA A 181 12.06 -14.41 -22.67
CA ALA A 181 13.19 -13.48 -22.68
C ALA A 181 12.81 -12.11 -22.09
N LEU A 182 11.61 -11.61 -22.42
CA LEU A 182 11.10 -10.35 -21.87
C LEU A 182 10.66 -10.50 -20.40
N LEU A 183 10.12 -11.66 -20.02
CA LEU A 183 9.82 -11.96 -18.62
C LEU A 183 11.07 -11.89 -17.75
N GLU A 184 12.15 -12.56 -18.16
CA GLU A 184 13.41 -12.55 -17.40
C GLU A 184 14.04 -11.15 -17.37
N LYS A 185 14.01 -10.42 -18.49
CA LYS A 185 14.45 -9.02 -18.53
C LYS A 185 13.67 -8.13 -17.55
N PHE A 186 12.35 -8.34 -17.39
CA PHE A 186 11.56 -7.59 -16.41
C PHE A 186 11.97 -7.92 -14.98
N LYS A 187 12.23 -9.20 -14.67
CA LYS A 187 12.61 -9.64 -13.32
C LYS A 187 13.96 -9.05 -12.87
N GLU A 188 14.87 -8.76 -13.79
CA GLU A 188 16.16 -8.13 -13.47
C GLU A 188 16.01 -6.70 -12.93
N ASN A 189 15.07 -5.92 -13.48
CA ASN A 189 14.82 -4.54 -13.04
C ASN A 189 13.34 -4.15 -13.19
N PRO A 190 12.45 -4.70 -12.36
CA PRO A 190 11.00 -4.51 -12.54
C PRO A 190 10.58 -3.06 -12.31
N ALA A 191 11.26 -2.35 -11.41
CA ALA A 191 10.98 -0.95 -11.08
C ALA A 191 11.05 -0.02 -12.29
N GLN A 192 11.93 -0.29 -13.26
CA GLN A 192 12.08 0.51 -14.48
C GLN A 192 10.84 0.44 -15.39
N TYR A 193 10.13 -0.68 -15.36
CA TYR A 193 9.01 -0.97 -16.27
C TYR A 193 7.66 -1.01 -15.57
N ALA A 194 7.64 -0.97 -14.23
CA ALA A 194 6.43 -1.04 -13.43
C ALA A 194 5.51 0.18 -13.69
N VAL A 195 4.21 -0.03 -13.45
CA VAL A 195 3.30 1.10 -13.29
C VAL A 195 3.74 1.93 -12.08
N VAL A 196 3.70 3.25 -12.21
CA VAL A 196 4.02 4.15 -11.10
C VAL A 196 2.78 4.21 -10.21
N ASP A 197 2.90 3.71 -8.97
CA ASP A 197 1.88 3.90 -7.95
C ASP A 197 1.97 5.38 -7.50
N GLU A 198 0.91 6.17 -7.67
CA GLU A 198 0.92 7.61 -7.31
C GLU A 198 1.09 7.84 -5.78
N THR A 199 1.13 6.76 -4.99
CA THR A 199 1.34 6.78 -3.54
C THR A 199 2.78 7.09 -3.11
N ASP A 200 3.76 7.10 -4.03
CA ASP A 200 5.18 7.38 -3.72
C ASP A 200 5.57 8.87 -3.85
N THR A 201 4.60 9.79 -4.00
CA THR A 201 4.88 11.24 -3.98
C THR A 201 4.57 11.87 -2.61
N GLU A 202 5.61 12.08 -1.80
CA GLU A 202 5.55 12.98 -0.65
C GLU A 202 5.08 14.36 -1.11
N THR A 203 3.83 14.71 -0.78
CA THR A 203 3.23 15.98 -1.18
C THR A 203 3.60 17.08 -0.20
N GLU A 204 4.25 18.13 -0.73
CA GLU A 204 4.55 19.37 -0.05
C GLU A 204 3.29 20.05 0.54
N LYS A 205 3.47 20.62 1.74
CA LYS A 205 2.44 21.25 2.57
C LYS A 205 2.17 22.70 2.10
N PRO A 206 0.92 23.11 1.77
CA PRO A 206 0.66 24.51 1.42
C PRO A 206 0.28 25.39 2.62
N SER A 207 0.65 26.66 2.47
CA SER A 207 0.69 27.73 3.47
C SER A 207 -0.64 28.46 3.68
N ASN A 208 -0.72 29.11 4.84
CA ASN A 208 -1.87 29.72 5.49
C ASN A 208 -2.29 31.08 4.88
N LYS A 209 -3.55 31.25 4.47
CA LYS A 209 -4.21 32.56 4.26
C LYS A 209 -5.64 32.54 4.80
N SER A 210 -6.01 33.65 5.46
CA SER A 210 -7.26 33.93 6.20
C SER A 210 -8.54 33.24 5.67
N ALA A 211 -9.19 32.46 6.53
CA ALA A 211 -10.25 31.51 6.18
C ALA A 211 -11.65 32.14 6.16
N LYS A 212 -12.30 32.17 4.99
CA LYS A 212 -13.71 32.56 4.78
C LYS A 212 -14.65 31.49 5.35
N THR A 213 -15.72 31.87 6.06
CA THR A 213 -16.71 30.92 6.61
C THR A 213 -17.82 30.61 5.58
N VAL A 214 -18.30 29.37 5.54
CA VAL A 214 -19.38 28.90 4.65
C VAL A 214 -20.46 28.13 5.44
N SER A 215 -21.68 28.14 4.91
CA SER A 215 -22.80 27.31 5.37
C SER A 215 -23.46 26.69 4.15
N ILE A 216 -23.42 25.36 4.04
CA ILE A 216 -23.83 24.60 2.86
C ILE A 216 -24.83 23.50 3.23
N LYS A 217 -25.62 23.06 2.25
CA LYS A 217 -26.47 21.87 2.35
C LYS A 217 -26.30 21.04 1.08
N GLY A 218 -26.12 19.74 1.22
CA GLY A 218 -25.90 18.83 0.09
C GLY A 218 -25.99 17.37 0.53
N ARG A 219 -25.85 16.44 -0.42
CA ARG A 219 -25.77 15.00 -0.08
C ARG A 219 -24.34 14.63 0.32
N SER A 220 -24.20 13.66 1.21
CA SER A 220 -22.92 13.03 1.51
C SER A 220 -22.43 12.23 0.30
N ALA A 221 -21.12 12.14 0.16
CA ALA A 221 -20.46 11.28 -0.80
C ALA A 221 -19.07 10.90 -0.28
N CYS A 222 -18.48 9.85 -0.85
CA CYS A 222 -17.07 9.56 -0.66
C CYS A 222 -16.23 10.46 -1.59
N ALA A 223 -15.41 11.34 -1.01
CA ALA A 223 -14.61 12.30 -1.78
C ALA A 223 -13.62 11.62 -2.74
N GLY A 224 -12.90 10.61 -2.24
CA GLY A 224 -11.92 9.84 -3.01
C GLY A 224 -12.57 8.92 -4.03
N CYS A 225 -13.70 8.30 -3.69
CA CYS A 225 -14.36 7.31 -4.55
C CYS A 225 -15.09 7.96 -5.73
N GLU A 226 -15.84 9.05 -5.48
CA GLU A 226 -16.69 9.66 -6.51
C GLU A 226 -15.94 10.76 -7.29
N PHE A 227 -15.03 11.49 -6.63
CA PHE A 227 -14.41 12.68 -7.21
C PHE A 227 -12.91 12.61 -7.36
N ARG A 228 -12.26 11.54 -6.85
CA ARG A 228 -10.80 11.40 -6.80
C ARG A 228 -10.13 12.56 -6.08
N VAL A 229 -10.76 13.07 -5.02
CA VAL A 229 -10.25 14.18 -4.20
C VAL A 229 -10.08 13.75 -2.75
N ARG A 230 -8.99 14.16 -2.11
CA ARG A 230 -8.65 13.80 -0.72
C ARG A 230 -8.77 14.98 0.23
N PRO A 231 -9.04 14.75 1.54
CA PRO A 231 -8.78 15.76 2.56
C PRO A 231 -7.31 16.16 2.57
N THR A 232 -7.02 17.43 2.84
CA THR A 232 -5.65 17.94 2.90
C THR A 232 -4.98 17.53 4.21
N LEU A 233 -5.73 17.41 5.31
CA LEU A 233 -5.15 17.11 6.62
C LEU A 233 -4.86 15.62 6.84
N ASN A 234 -5.55 14.73 6.13
CA ASN A 234 -5.37 13.28 6.23
C ASN A 234 -5.57 12.68 4.82
N PRO A 235 -4.56 12.77 3.94
CA PRO A 235 -4.70 12.38 2.53
C PRO A 235 -4.96 10.88 2.33
N GLU A 236 -4.56 10.05 3.29
CA GLU A 236 -4.85 8.60 3.31
C GLU A 236 -6.36 8.30 3.38
N GLU A 237 -7.13 9.19 3.99
CA GLU A 237 -8.57 9.01 4.17
C GLU A 237 -9.34 9.25 2.89
N LEU A 238 -10.34 8.41 2.64
CA LEU A 238 -11.24 8.54 1.49
C LEU A 238 -12.03 9.86 1.52
N GLY A 239 -12.22 10.44 2.70
CA GLY A 239 -12.80 11.77 2.84
C GLY A 239 -14.33 11.79 2.69
N LEU A 240 -14.95 12.71 3.43
CA LEU A 240 -16.36 13.05 3.29
C LEU A 240 -16.48 14.22 2.31
N ALA A 241 -17.26 14.03 1.25
CA ALA A 241 -17.70 15.10 0.37
C ALA A 241 -19.15 15.48 0.70
N VAL A 242 -19.47 16.78 0.58
CA VAL A 242 -20.82 17.30 0.55
C VAL A 242 -21.08 17.89 -0.82
N VAL A 243 -21.96 17.23 -1.58
CA VAL A 243 -22.29 17.57 -2.96
C VAL A 243 -23.49 18.50 -2.95
N VAL A 244 -23.28 19.77 -3.26
CA VAL A 244 -24.35 20.78 -3.39
C VAL A 244 -24.90 20.78 -4.82
N SER A 245 -23.99 20.67 -5.80
CA SER A 245 -24.29 20.52 -7.23
C SER A 245 -23.07 19.91 -7.95
N ASP A 246 -23.18 19.65 -9.25
CA ASP A 246 -22.08 19.10 -10.08
C ASP A 246 -20.84 20.01 -10.14
N THR A 247 -21.01 21.30 -9.82
CA THR A 247 -19.97 22.32 -9.86
C THR A 247 -19.58 22.83 -8.47
N GLU A 248 -20.25 22.37 -7.41
CA GLU A 248 -20.01 22.80 -6.04
C GLU A 248 -19.92 21.60 -5.10
N ILE A 249 -18.69 21.14 -4.86
CA ILE A 249 -18.38 19.99 -4.02
C ILE A 249 -17.45 20.43 -2.89
N TYR A 250 -17.80 20.06 -1.67
CA TYR A 250 -17.06 20.47 -0.47
C TYR A 250 -16.41 19.26 0.20
N ILE A 251 -15.11 19.33 0.44
CA ILE A 251 -14.34 18.27 1.10
C ILE A 251 -14.22 18.61 2.58
N ILE A 252 -14.73 17.73 3.44
CA ILE A 252 -14.82 18.00 4.87
C ILE A 252 -13.61 17.38 5.57
N GLU A 253 -12.74 18.25 6.09
CA GLU A 253 -11.55 17.85 6.81
C GLU A 253 -11.89 17.15 8.13
N ASN A 254 -11.06 16.18 8.53
CA ASN A 254 -11.16 15.43 9.78
C ASN A 254 -12.51 14.71 10.03
N ALA A 255 -13.39 14.57 9.04
CA ALA A 255 -14.70 13.94 9.23
C ALA A 255 -14.62 12.52 9.84
N HIS A 256 -13.65 11.71 9.41
CA HIS A 256 -13.38 10.38 9.97
C HIS A 256 -13.08 10.35 11.48
N LYS A 257 -12.54 11.44 12.06
CA LYS A 257 -12.22 11.54 13.49
C LYS A 257 -13.35 12.18 14.29
N GLU A 258 -13.93 13.24 13.76
CA GLU A 258 -14.86 14.10 14.51
C GLU A 258 -16.33 13.71 14.31
N TYR A 259 -16.63 13.00 13.21
CA TYR A 259 -17.98 12.64 12.78
C TYR A 259 -18.02 11.21 12.24
N THR A 260 -17.49 10.24 13.00
CA THR A 260 -17.29 8.84 12.60
C THR A 260 -18.51 8.22 11.94
N GLN A 261 -19.71 8.34 12.53
CA GLN A 261 -20.92 7.76 11.95
C GLN A 261 -21.28 8.39 10.60
N ILE A 262 -21.28 9.73 10.49
CA ILE A 262 -21.54 10.42 9.21
C ILE A 262 -20.48 10.08 8.18
N TYR A 263 -19.23 9.88 8.63
CA TYR A 263 -18.15 9.44 7.77
C TYR A 263 -18.41 8.04 7.25
N ASP A 264 -18.76 7.07 8.10
CA ASP A 264 -19.02 5.69 7.70
C ASP A 264 -20.25 5.60 6.78
N ASP A 265 -21.30 6.37 7.06
CA ASP A 265 -22.53 6.42 6.28
C ASP A 265 -22.42 7.33 5.02
N ARG A 266 -21.24 7.88 4.72
CA ARG A 266 -21.06 8.89 3.65
C ARG A 266 -21.49 8.41 2.26
N PHE A 267 -21.54 7.09 2.07
CA PHE A 267 -21.94 6.43 0.83
C PHE A 267 -23.46 6.46 0.58
N ASP A 268 -24.26 6.74 1.62
CA ASP A 268 -25.72 6.58 1.57
C ASP A 268 -26.46 7.84 1.08
N SER A 269 -25.73 8.80 0.49
CA SER A 269 -26.30 10.06 -0.03
C SER A 269 -27.14 10.84 1.00
N ILE A 270 -26.73 10.79 2.27
CA ILE A 270 -27.42 11.45 3.38
C ILE A 270 -27.42 12.96 3.18
N LYS A 271 -28.56 13.61 3.41
CA LYS A 271 -28.62 15.08 3.38
C LYS A 271 -27.87 15.64 4.59
N LEU A 272 -26.85 16.44 4.32
CA LEU A 272 -26.03 17.08 5.33
C LEU A 272 -26.17 18.60 5.24
N ALA A 273 -26.15 19.26 6.40
CA ALA A 273 -25.89 20.68 6.52
C ALA A 273 -24.54 20.86 7.23
N VAL A 274 -23.65 21.65 6.61
CA VAL A 274 -22.29 21.90 7.14
C VAL A 274 -22.06 23.39 7.29
N LYS A 275 -21.56 23.79 8.46
CA LYS A 275 -20.97 25.10 8.68
C LYS A 275 -19.48 24.91 8.97
N GLY A 276 -18.63 25.73 8.36
CA GLY A 276 -17.20 25.62 8.59
C GLY A 276 -16.36 26.70 7.90
N LYS A 277 -15.05 26.62 8.10
CA LYS A 277 -14.08 27.56 7.54
C LYS A 277 -13.42 26.97 6.31
N VAL A 278 -13.43 27.71 5.20
CA VAL A 278 -12.75 27.35 3.96
C VAL A 278 -11.25 27.43 4.17
N LEU A 279 -10.56 26.34 3.87
CA LEU A 279 -9.10 26.25 3.93
C LEU A 279 -8.47 26.47 2.55
N LYS A 280 -9.06 25.87 1.52
CA LYS A 280 -8.57 25.89 0.14
C LYS A 280 -9.75 25.77 -0.83
N LYS A 281 -9.62 26.36 -2.01
CA LYS A 281 -10.51 26.12 -3.15
C LYS A 281 -9.66 25.81 -4.38
N GLU A 282 -10.04 24.78 -5.13
CA GLU A 282 -9.39 24.36 -6.37
C GLU A 282 -10.42 23.82 -7.34
N GLY A 283 -10.60 24.52 -8.46
CA GLY A 283 -11.68 24.23 -9.41
C GLY A 283 -13.06 24.22 -8.72
N ARG A 284 -13.76 23.09 -8.86
CA ARG A 284 -15.08 22.84 -8.26
C ARG A 284 -15.05 22.35 -6.80
N TYR A 285 -13.86 22.14 -6.24
CA TYR A 285 -13.68 21.60 -4.90
C TYR A 285 -13.31 22.68 -3.88
N THR A 286 -13.95 22.63 -2.72
CA THR A 286 -13.65 23.53 -1.59
C THR A 286 -13.41 22.72 -0.32
N TRP A 287 -12.22 22.83 0.26
CA TRP A 287 -11.88 22.16 1.51
C TRP A 287 -12.33 23.01 2.69
N VAL A 288 -13.04 22.37 3.61
CA VAL A 288 -13.68 23.02 4.74
C VAL A 288 -13.26 22.32 6.01
N LYS A 289 -12.73 23.09 6.97
CA LYS A 289 -12.65 22.66 8.36
C LYS A 289 -14.05 22.79 8.97
N PRO A 290 -14.71 21.68 9.36
CA PRO A 290 -16.05 21.74 9.89
C PRO A 290 -16.06 22.42 11.27
N GLU A 291 -17.02 23.31 11.49
CA GLU A 291 -17.41 23.79 12.82
C GLU A 291 -18.61 22.98 13.34
N LYS A 292 -19.51 22.59 12.43
CA LYS A 292 -20.68 21.78 12.73
C LYS A 292 -21.17 21.04 11.50
N ILE A 293 -21.50 19.77 11.66
CA ILE A 293 -22.20 18.95 10.66
C ILE A 293 -23.49 18.41 11.30
N THR A 294 -24.60 18.48 10.58
CA THR A 294 -25.87 17.88 11.00
C THR A 294 -26.52 17.15 9.85
N VAL A 295 -27.11 15.99 10.12
CA VAL A 295 -28.03 15.33 9.19
C VAL A 295 -29.28 16.19 9.07
N ALA A 296 -29.60 16.62 7.86
CA ALA A 296 -30.80 17.38 7.56
C ALA A 296 -31.95 16.41 7.23
N GLN A 297 -33.16 16.75 7.70
CA GLN A 297 -34.40 16.06 7.31
C GLN A 297 -34.76 16.37 5.85
#